data_AF-B6RWP1-F1
#
_entry.id   AF-B6RWP1-F1
#
_cell.length_a   1.000
_cell.length_b   1.000
_cell.length_c   1.000
_cell.angle_alpha   90.00
_cell.angle_beta   90.00
_cell.angle_gamma   90.00
#
_symmetry.space_group_name_H-M   'P 1'
#
loop_
_entity.id
_entity.type
_entity.pdbx_description
1 polymer ?
#
loop_
_entity_poly.entity_id
_entity_poly.type
_entity_poly.pdbx_seq_one_letter_code
_entity_poly.pdbx_strand_id
1 'polypeptide(L)'
;VQTERAGHEAWAALIAQAPRAGQLMHIIVQHMDKSGALIVSQSTLAKMMDTSIATTKRAISVLSKHNWIQTISVGGQRGGTLAYVVNSRIAWADKRENLQYARFNARVLISSEDQADLGSN
;
A
#
# COMPACT_ATOMS: atom_id res chain seq x y z
N VAL A 1 19.88 16.48 -7.26
CA VAL A 1 18.59 15.84 -6.93
C VAL A 1 18.73 15.25 -5.54
N GLN A 2 18.17 15.91 -4.53
CA GLN A 2 18.45 15.68 -3.11
C GLN A 2 17.12 15.43 -2.35
N THR A 3 16.26 14.59 -2.94
CA THR A 3 14.97 14.17 -2.36
C THR A 3 15.04 12.78 -1.72
N GLU A 4 16.17 12.08 -1.81
CA GLU A 4 16.31 10.71 -1.28
C GLU A 4 16.60 10.66 0.23
N ARG A 5 17.31 11.63 0.81
CA ARG A 5 17.74 11.53 2.22
C ARG A 5 16.59 11.72 3.22
N ALA A 6 15.75 12.73 3.03
CA ALA A 6 14.63 13.02 3.93
C ALA A 6 13.57 11.90 3.96
N GLY A 7 13.32 11.25 2.81
CA GLY A 7 12.41 10.09 2.73
C GLY A 7 12.98 8.86 3.45
N HIS A 8 14.27 8.58 3.27
CA HIS A 8 14.96 7.50 3.99
C HIS A 8 14.99 7.74 5.51
N GLU A 9 15.26 8.98 5.96
CA GLU A 9 15.27 9.35 7.38
C GLU A 9 13.88 9.21 8.01
N ALA A 10 12.83 9.67 7.31
CA ALA A 10 11.45 9.48 7.76
C ALA A 10 11.08 7.99 7.85
N TRP A 11 11.58 7.15 6.93
CA TRP A 11 11.31 5.72 6.94
C TRP A 11 12.04 5.04 8.11
N ALA A 12 13.30 5.39 8.35
CA ALA A 12 14.03 4.91 9.53
C ALA A 12 13.28 5.27 10.83
N ALA A 13 12.77 6.50 10.93
CA ALA A 13 11.95 6.93 12.07
C ALA A 13 10.62 6.16 12.18
N LEU A 14 9.96 5.87 11.05
CA LEU A 14 8.76 5.04 11.00
C LEU A 14 9.05 3.62 11.52
N ILE A 15 10.15 3.00 11.09
CA ILE A 15 10.52 1.64 11.53
C ILE A 15 10.79 1.63 13.03
N ALA A 16 11.49 2.64 13.56
CA ALA A 16 11.77 2.75 14.99
C ALA A 16 10.50 2.90 15.84
N GLN A 17 9.52 3.67 15.38
CA GLN A 17 8.28 3.96 16.12
C GLN A 17 7.20 2.88 15.92
N ALA A 18 7.09 2.35 14.70
CA ALA A 18 6.05 1.42 14.30
C ALA A 18 6.62 0.34 13.35
N PRO A 19 7.37 -0.66 13.88
CA PRO A 19 8.05 -1.66 13.07
C PRO A 19 7.13 -2.41 12.11
N ARG A 20 5.89 -2.70 12.53
CA ARG A 20 4.88 -3.37 11.68
C ARG A 20 4.38 -2.49 10.54
N ALA A 21 4.29 -1.17 10.76
CA ALA A 21 3.97 -0.23 9.69
C ALA A 21 5.14 -0.12 8.70
N GLY A 22 6.38 -0.11 9.19
CA GLY A 22 7.58 -0.18 8.36
C GLY A 22 7.64 -1.46 7.50
N GLN A 23 7.37 -2.62 8.11
CA GLN A 23 7.28 -3.91 7.40
C GLN A 23 6.21 -3.88 6.31
N LEU A 24 5.01 -3.37 6.61
CA LEU A 24 3.93 -3.22 5.64
C LEU A 24 4.33 -2.29 4.49
N MET A 25 5.00 -1.17 4.79
CA MET A 25 5.48 -0.23 3.78
C MET A 25 6.47 -0.91 2.81
N HIS A 26 7.41 -1.73 3.32
CA HIS A 26 8.29 -2.53 2.47
C HIS A 26 7.50 -3.48 1.57
N ILE A 27 6.47 -4.14 2.11
CA ILE A 27 5.64 -5.07 1.35
C ILE A 27 4.83 -4.37 0.26
N ILE A 28 4.36 -3.15 0.51
CA ILE A 28 3.66 -2.36 -0.50
C ILE A 28 4.64 -1.95 -1.59
N VAL A 29 5.80 -1.39 -1.23
CA VAL A 29 6.80 -0.89 -2.19
C VAL A 29 7.39 -2.02 -3.05
N GLN A 30 7.67 -3.20 -2.50
CA GLN A 30 8.21 -4.32 -3.28
C GLN A 30 7.24 -4.81 -4.38
N HIS A 31 5.93 -4.65 -4.18
CA HIS A 31 4.90 -5.06 -5.14
C HIS A 31 4.38 -3.90 -5.97
N MET A 32 4.82 -2.68 -5.69
CA MET A 32 4.41 -1.48 -6.39
C MET A 32 5.22 -1.35 -7.70
N ASP A 33 4.51 -1.12 -8.80
CA ASP A 33 5.15 -0.74 -10.06
C ASP A 33 5.50 0.76 -10.07
N LYS A 34 6.00 1.26 -11.19
CA LYS A 34 6.30 2.71 -11.43
C LYS A 34 5.13 3.66 -11.16
N SER A 35 3.95 3.12 -10.91
CA SER A 35 2.70 3.83 -10.84
C SER A 35 2.28 4.24 -9.44
N GLY A 36 2.99 3.80 -8.40
CA GLY A 36 2.78 4.33 -7.05
C GLY A 36 1.57 3.75 -6.31
N ALA A 37 0.92 2.70 -6.81
CA ALA A 37 -0.30 2.14 -6.20
C ALA A 37 -0.35 0.61 -6.24
N LEU A 38 -0.85 0.01 -5.15
CA LEU A 38 -1.09 -1.41 -4.99
C LEU A 38 -2.54 -1.66 -4.54
N ILE A 39 -3.28 -2.47 -5.28
CA ILE A 39 -4.64 -2.89 -4.91
C ILE A 39 -4.55 -4.33 -4.40
N VAL A 40 -4.91 -4.55 -3.14
CA VAL A 40 -4.80 -5.88 -2.48
C VAL A 40 -5.76 -5.96 -1.29
N SER A 41 -6.26 -7.16 -0.98
CA SER A 41 -7.10 -7.37 0.18
C SER A 41 -6.31 -7.25 1.50
N GLN A 42 -7.01 -6.92 2.59
CA GLN A 42 -6.37 -6.88 3.92
C GLN A 42 -5.97 -8.27 4.42
N SER A 43 -6.71 -9.32 4.03
CA SER A 43 -6.37 -10.72 4.30
C SER A 43 -5.05 -11.11 3.65
N THR A 44 -4.85 -10.72 2.39
CA THR A 44 -3.62 -11.02 1.65
C THR A 44 -2.42 -10.24 2.18
N LEU A 45 -2.59 -8.96 2.53
CA LEU A 45 -1.53 -8.21 3.23
C LEU A 45 -1.15 -8.85 4.56
N ALA A 46 -2.13 -9.31 5.33
CA ALA A 46 -1.88 -9.95 6.61
C ALA A 46 -1.05 -11.24 6.46
N LYS A 47 -1.35 -12.05 5.43
CA LYS A 47 -0.57 -13.24 5.07
C LYS A 47 0.84 -12.89 4.64
N MET A 48 1.02 -11.89 3.78
CA MET A 48 2.34 -11.42 3.34
C MET A 48 3.19 -10.89 4.51
N MET A 49 2.55 -10.28 5.51
CA MET A 49 3.21 -9.80 6.72
C MET A 49 3.49 -10.90 7.75
N ASP A 50 2.90 -12.08 7.58
CA ASP A 50 2.80 -13.13 8.60
C ASP A 50 2.23 -12.60 9.93
N THR A 51 1.10 -11.88 9.85
CA THR A 51 0.42 -11.30 11.01
C THR A 51 -1.09 -11.46 10.95
N SER A 52 -1.78 -11.16 12.07
CA SER A 52 -3.24 -11.11 12.07
C SER A 52 -3.77 -9.89 11.30
N ILE A 53 -5.00 -10.01 10.77
CA ILE A 53 -5.71 -8.91 10.09
C ILE A 53 -5.81 -7.67 11.00
N ALA A 54 -6.04 -7.86 12.30
CA ALA A 54 -6.10 -6.76 13.27
C ALA A 54 -4.77 -6.00 13.40
N THR A 55 -3.64 -6.69 13.34
CA THR A 55 -2.30 -6.06 13.33
C THR A 55 -2.05 -5.32 12.02
N THR A 56 -2.45 -5.91 10.89
CA THR A 56 -2.35 -5.27 9.57
C THR A 56 -3.19 -4.00 9.50
N LYS A 57 -4.44 -4.02 9.99
CA LYS A 57 -5.32 -2.83 10.08
C LYS A 57 -4.69 -1.71 10.91
N ARG A 58 -4.06 -2.03 12.04
CA ARG A 58 -3.34 -1.05 12.86
C ARG A 58 -2.15 -0.45 12.10
N ALA A 59 -1.36 -1.28 11.41
CA ALA A 59 -0.26 -0.80 10.56
C ALA A 59 -0.76 0.13 9.43
N ILE A 60 -1.84 -0.24 8.73
CA ILE A 60 -2.50 0.61 7.72
C ILE A 60 -2.92 1.95 8.32
N SER A 61 -3.54 1.94 9.52
CA SER A 61 -3.97 3.16 10.20
C SER A 61 -2.79 4.07 10.54
N VAL A 62 -1.65 3.53 10.99
CA VAL A 62 -0.42 4.29 11.22
C VAL A 62 0.08 4.91 9.91
N LEU A 63 0.21 4.12 8.85
CA LEU A 63 0.69 4.62 7.56
C LEU A 63 -0.22 5.72 6.99
N SER A 64 -1.54 5.56 7.10
CA SER A 64 -2.52 6.55 6.67
C SER A 64 -2.46 7.83 7.52
N LYS A 65 -2.41 7.71 8.85
CA LYS A 65 -2.30 8.86 9.78
C LYS A 65 -1.05 9.71 9.53
N HIS A 66 0.05 9.07 9.17
CA HIS A 66 1.33 9.72 8.90
C HIS A 66 1.55 10.02 7.41
N ASN A 67 0.51 9.94 6.57
CA ASN A 67 0.51 10.28 5.14
C ASN A 67 1.49 9.47 4.27
N TRP A 68 1.88 8.27 4.70
CA TRP A 68 2.68 7.33 3.91
C TRP A 68 1.89 6.73 2.76
N ILE A 69 0.63 6.38 3.04
CA ILE A 69 -0.29 5.78 2.07
C ILE A 69 -1.66 6.44 2.14
N GLN A 70 -2.38 6.44 1.02
CA GLN A 70 -3.79 6.76 0.93
C GLN A 70 -4.57 5.49 0.61
N THR A 71 -5.63 5.22 1.37
CA THR A 71 -6.51 4.07 1.14
C THR A 71 -7.74 4.52 0.36
N ILE A 72 -8.04 3.87 -0.77
CA ILE A 72 -9.24 4.11 -1.57
C ILE A 72 -10.03 2.81 -1.63
N SER A 73 -11.34 2.86 -1.39
CA SER A 73 -12.20 1.69 -1.54
C SER A 73 -12.47 1.42 -3.03
N VAL A 74 -12.08 0.25 -3.50
CA VAL A 74 -12.33 -0.23 -4.87
C VAL A 74 -13.42 -1.30 -4.82
N GLY A 75 -14.65 -0.87 -5.09
CA GLY A 75 -15.86 -1.71 -5.06
C GLY A 75 -17.04 -1.04 -4.34
N GLY A 76 -18.20 -1.69 -4.34
CA GLY A 76 -19.41 -1.20 -3.67
C GLY A 76 -19.28 -1.13 -2.14
N GLN A 77 -20.20 -0.38 -1.50
CA GLN A 77 -20.19 -0.02 -0.06
C GLN A 77 -20.04 -1.19 0.95
N ARG A 78 -20.17 -2.46 0.53
CA ARG A 78 -20.18 -3.65 1.40
C ARG A 78 -19.28 -4.79 0.89
N GLY A 79 -17.99 -4.53 0.69
CA GLY A 79 -17.02 -5.61 0.41
C GLY A 79 -15.91 -5.29 -0.60
N GLY A 80 -15.76 -4.03 -1.00
CA GLY A 80 -14.68 -3.62 -1.91
C GLY A 80 -13.28 -3.87 -1.35
N THR A 81 -12.37 -4.28 -2.24
CA THR A 81 -10.93 -4.36 -1.95
C THR A 81 -10.37 -2.95 -1.81
N LEU A 82 -9.32 -2.75 -1.00
CA LEU A 82 -8.70 -1.43 -0.86
C LEU A 82 -7.54 -1.27 -1.86
N ALA A 83 -7.50 -0.11 -2.50
CA ALA A 83 -6.29 0.42 -3.13
C ALA A 83 -5.46 1.16 -2.09
N TYR A 84 -4.17 0.88 -2.05
CA TYR A 84 -3.17 1.60 -1.28
C TYR A 84 -2.30 2.38 -2.25
N VAL A 85 -2.45 3.70 -2.24
CA VAL A 85 -1.65 4.63 -3.05
C VAL A 85 -0.52 5.17 -2.18
N VAL A 86 0.72 4.91 -2.57
CA VAL A 86 1.90 5.39 -1.86
C VAL A 86 2.13 6.85 -2.20
N ASN A 87 2.36 7.67 -1.17
CA ASN A 87 2.58 9.10 -1.35
C ASN A 87 3.95 9.36 -1.99
N SER A 88 3.94 9.83 -3.24
CA SER A 88 5.14 10.18 -4.03
C SER A 88 6.02 11.27 -3.40
N ARG A 89 5.49 12.02 -2.42
CA ARG A 89 6.24 13.05 -1.68
C ARG A 89 7.18 12.47 -0.62
N ILE A 90 6.92 11.24 -0.16
CA ILE A 90 7.65 10.59 0.94
C ILE A 90 8.35 9.32 0.45
N ALA A 91 7.71 8.57 -0.45
CA ALA A 91 8.26 7.38 -1.07
C ALA A 91 8.41 7.60 -2.57
N TRP A 92 9.49 7.06 -3.14
CA TRP A 92 9.95 7.33 -4.51
C TRP A 92 8.96 6.92 -5.61
N ALA A 93 7.94 7.73 -5.85
CA ALA A 93 7.15 7.68 -7.08
C ALA A 93 7.54 8.89 -7.95
N ASP A 94 8.06 8.58 -9.13
CA ASP A 94 8.61 9.53 -10.09
C ASP A 94 7.54 10.55 -10.58
N LYS A 95 8.05 11.72 -10.98
CA LYS A 95 7.43 12.96 -11.52
C LYS A 95 5.97 13.36 -11.21
N ARG A 96 5.90 14.60 -10.71
CA ARG A 96 4.77 15.49 -10.33
C ARG A 96 3.68 15.80 -11.37
N GLU A 97 3.69 15.22 -12.57
CA GLU A 97 2.99 15.83 -13.72
C GLU A 97 1.52 15.43 -13.94
N ASN A 98 0.94 14.49 -13.17
CA ASN A 98 -0.38 13.91 -13.50
C ASN A 98 -1.48 14.09 -12.44
N LEU A 99 -1.54 15.27 -11.80
CA LEU A 99 -2.56 15.56 -10.76
C LEU A 99 -3.93 16.00 -11.30
N GLN A 100 -4.10 16.17 -12.62
CA GLN A 100 -5.32 16.75 -13.21
C GLN A 100 -6.30 15.73 -13.79
N TYR A 101 -5.90 14.46 -13.92
CA TYR A 101 -6.78 13.33 -14.20
C TYR A 101 -6.33 12.15 -13.33
N ALA A 102 -7.27 11.45 -12.68
CA ALA A 102 -7.00 10.25 -11.87
C ALA A 102 -6.60 9.03 -12.72
N ARG A 103 -5.63 9.18 -13.64
CA ARG A 103 -4.98 8.07 -14.32
C ARG A 103 -3.86 7.56 -13.43
N PHE A 104 -4.22 6.65 -12.52
CA PHE A 104 -3.27 5.84 -11.79
C PHE A 104 -3.12 4.52 -12.54
N ASN A 105 -1.92 4.23 -13.04
CA ASN A 105 -1.57 2.83 -13.28
C ASN A 105 -1.57 2.17 -11.89
N ALA A 106 -2.19 1.01 -11.71
CA ALA A 106 -2.21 0.34 -10.42
C ALA A 106 -1.99 -1.14 -10.66
N ARG A 107 -1.10 -1.76 -9.87
CA ARG A 107 -0.97 -3.21 -9.87
C ARG A 107 -2.06 -3.77 -8.97
N VAL A 108 -2.90 -4.63 -9.51
CA VAL A 108 -3.93 -5.36 -8.76
C VAL A 108 -3.37 -6.74 -8.41
N LEU A 109 -3.31 -7.05 -7.12
CA LEU A 109 -2.89 -8.35 -6.60
C LEU A 109 -4.09 -9.04 -5.98
N ILE A 110 -4.46 -10.17 -6.56
CA ILE A 110 -5.59 -11.01 -6.13
C ILE A 110 -4.99 -12.33 -5.64
N SER A 111 -5.31 -12.72 -4.40
CA SER A 111 -4.98 -14.06 -3.91
C SER A 111 -6.02 -15.05 -4.40
N SER A 112 -5.58 -16.26 -4.77
CA SER A 112 -6.49 -17.35 -5.15
C SER A 112 -7.46 -17.75 -4.04
N GLU A 113 -7.14 -17.43 -2.78
CA GLU A 113 -8.01 -17.68 -1.63
C GLU A 113 -9.04 -16.56 -1.41
N ASP A 114 -8.83 -15.37 -2.01
CA ASP A 114 -9.80 -14.27 -1.98
C ASP A 114 -10.87 -14.42 -3.08
N GLN A 115 -10.69 -15.34 -4.03
CA GLN A 115 -11.68 -15.73 -5.03
C GLN A 115 -11.98 -17.23 -4.92
N ALA A 116 -13.12 -17.58 -4.32
CA ALA A 116 -13.60 -18.96 -4.26
C ALA A 116 -14.00 -19.55 -5.65
N ASP A 117 -13.84 -18.78 -6.73
CA ASP A 117 -14.34 -19.10 -8.08
C ASP A 117 -13.34 -18.68 -9.18
N LEU A 118 -12.04 -18.95 -8.96
CA LEU A 118 -11.08 -18.95 -10.06
C LEU A 118 -11.27 -20.26 -10.82
N GLY A 119 -12.13 -20.19 -11.83
CA GLY A 119 -12.67 -21.29 -12.61
C GLY A 119 -11.74 -22.50 -12.77
N SER A 120 -12.27 -23.65 -12.38
CA SER A 120 -11.95 -24.93 -12.98
C SER A 120 -12.12 -24.82 -14.51
N ASN A 121 -11.02 -24.87 -15.25
CA ASN A 121 -11.02 -25.24 -16.67
C ASN A 121 -10.85 -26.76 -16.78
#